data_AF-A0A849AXI6-F1
#
_entry.id   AF-A0A849AXI6-F1
#
_cell.length_a   1.000
_cell.length_b   1.000
_cell.length_c   1.000
_cell.angle_alpha   90.00
_cell.angle_beta   90.00
_cell.angle_gamma   90.00
#
_symmetry.space_group_name_H-M   'P 1'
#
loop_
_entity.id
_entity.type
_entity.pdbx_description
1 polymer ?
#
loop_
_entity_poly.entity_id
_entity_poly.type
_entity_poly.pdbx_seq_one_letter_code
_entity_poly.pdbx_strand_id
1 'polypeptide(L)'
;MEQASEIMEIEKTPKYVHLIAGWPFILVLFGGLIGGGLGGLAYLINLKIYNSQLSKSNKILANMMCGMVAISAWWFIAGAVQDTFFNS
;
A
#
# COMPACT_ATOMS: atom_id res chain seq x y z
N MET A 1 34.54 24.60 22.52
CA MET A 1 33.45 24.60 21.52
C MET A 1 34.00 24.18 20.15
N GLU A 2 34.78 23.11 20.10
CA GLU A 2 35.55 22.71 18.91
C GLU A 2 35.22 21.29 18.43
N GLN A 3 34.31 20.61 19.13
CA GLN A 3 33.83 19.27 18.81
C GLN A 3 32.41 19.29 18.21
N ALA A 4 31.83 20.48 18.05
CA ALA A 4 30.50 20.67 17.45
C ALA A 4 30.57 21.02 15.95
N SER A 5 31.79 21.23 15.42
CA SER A 5 32.05 21.61 14.03
C SER A 5 32.81 20.53 13.26
N GLU A 6 32.91 19.31 13.77
CA GLU A 6 33.23 18.16 12.92
C GLU A 6 31.99 17.86 12.11
N ILE A 7 31.92 18.65 11.05
CA ILE A 7 30.93 18.73 10.00
C ILE A 7 30.54 17.29 9.66
N MET A 8 29.28 16.93 9.89
CA MET A 8 28.66 15.91 9.05
C MET A 8 28.71 16.48 7.64
N GLU A 9 29.85 16.34 6.96
CA GLU A 9 29.90 16.42 5.52
C GLU A 9 28.96 15.31 5.08
N ILE A 10 27.73 15.69 4.73
CA ILE A 10 26.79 14.79 4.08
C ILE A 10 27.38 14.54 2.70
N GLU A 11 28.30 13.60 2.63
CA GLU A 11 28.85 13.13 1.37
C GLU A 11 27.66 12.72 0.51
N LYS A 12 27.51 13.36 -0.65
CA LYS A 12 26.39 13.09 -1.54
C LYS A 12 26.40 11.60 -1.88
N THR A 13 25.37 10.90 -1.41
CA THR A 13 25.22 9.48 -1.64
C THR A 13 25.33 9.19 -3.14
N PRO A 14 26.27 8.33 -3.56
CA PRO A 14 26.45 8.01 -4.97
C PRO A 14 25.15 7.48 -5.58
N LYS A 15 24.84 7.88 -6.82
CA LYS A 15 23.55 7.54 -7.48
C LYS A 15 23.27 6.03 -7.53
N TYR A 16 24.30 5.19 -7.60
CA TYR A 16 24.15 3.74 -7.60
C TYR A 16 23.65 3.19 -6.25
N VAL A 17 23.96 3.86 -5.14
CA VAL A 17 23.50 3.45 -3.79
C VAL A 17 21.99 3.65 -3.67
N HIS A 18 21.42 4.68 -4.30
CA HIS A 18 19.96 4.86 -4.37
C HIS A 18 19.27 3.75 -5.16
N LEU A 19 19.91 3.22 -6.21
CA LEU A 19 19.36 2.10 -6.99
C LEU A 19 19.40 0.80 -6.19
N ILE A 20 20.53 0.53 -5.51
CA ILE A 20 20.66 -0.65 -4.65
C ILE A 20 19.70 -0.56 -3.47
N ALA A 21 19.58 0.59 -2.81
CA ALA A 21 18.65 0.79 -1.70
C ALA A 21 17.17 0.80 -2.15
N GLY A 22 16.91 1.08 -3.43
CA GLY A 22 15.57 1.16 -4.00
C GLY A 22 14.95 -0.18 -4.38
N TRP A 23 15.68 -1.29 -4.29
CA TRP A 23 15.16 -2.64 -4.60
C TRP A 23 13.81 -2.98 -3.92
N PRO A 24 13.47 -2.52 -2.69
CA PRO A 24 12.20 -2.84 -2.06
C PRO A 24 10.99 -2.17 -2.76
N PHE A 25 11.21 -1.10 -3.53
CA PHE A 25 10.12 -0.44 -4.28
C PHE A 25 9.51 -1.36 -5.35
N ILE A 26 10.26 -2.36 -5.82
CA ILE A 26 9.72 -3.37 -6.73
C ILE A 26 8.59 -4.16 -6.05
N LEU A 27 8.75 -4.51 -4.77
CA LEU A 27 7.71 -5.19 -3.99
C LEU A 27 6.47 -4.29 -3.80
N VAL A 28 6.70 -2.99 -3.62
CA VAL A 28 5.62 -1.99 -3.53
C VAL A 28 4.87 -1.86 -4.86
N LEU A 29 5.53 -2.01 -6.02
CA LEU A 29 4.84 -2.03 -7.30
C LEU A 29 3.87 -3.21 -7.39
N PHE A 30 4.28 -4.43 -7.02
CA PHE A 30 3.39 -5.59 -7.09
C PHE A 30 2.28 -5.55 -6.04
N GLY A 31 2.64 -5.34 -4.77
CA GLY A 31 1.66 -5.23 -3.68
C GLY A 31 0.73 -4.03 -3.86
N GLY A 32 1.27 -2.91 -4.34
CA GLY A 32 0.54 -1.69 -4.62
C GLY A 32 -0.35 -1.77 -5.86
N LEU A 33 0.01 -2.56 -6.89
CA LEU A 33 -0.87 -2.80 -8.04
C LEU A 33 -2.10 -3.61 -7.61
N ILE A 34 -1.91 -4.67 -6.83
CA ILE A 34 -2.99 -5.51 -6.31
C ILE A 34 -3.85 -4.70 -5.33
N GLY A 35 -3.21 -3.98 -4.40
CA GLY A 35 -3.90 -3.13 -3.42
C GLY A 35 -4.64 -1.96 -4.07
N GLY A 36 -4.03 -1.34 -5.07
CA GLY A 36 -4.62 -0.27 -5.87
C GLY A 36 -5.81 -0.74 -6.69
N GLY A 37 -5.73 -1.92 -7.31
CA GLY A 37 -6.85 -2.53 -8.02
C GLY A 37 -8.04 -2.83 -7.11
N LEU A 38 -7.79 -3.49 -5.97
CA LEU A 38 -8.83 -3.79 -4.99
C LEU A 38 -9.40 -2.54 -4.33
N GLY A 39 -8.56 -1.58 -3.96
CA GLY A 39 -8.96 -0.29 -3.40
C GLY A 39 -9.77 0.55 -4.39
N GLY A 40 -9.36 0.56 -5.66
CA GLY A 40 -10.11 1.21 -6.74
C GLY A 40 -11.48 0.58 -6.96
N LEU A 41 -11.56 -0.75 -6.96
CA LEU A 41 -12.85 -1.46 -7.05
C LEU A 41 -13.74 -1.15 -5.83
N ALA A 42 -13.17 -1.18 -4.62
CA ALA A 42 -13.89 -0.83 -3.39
C ALA A 42 -14.40 0.61 -3.43
N TYR A 43 -13.61 1.55 -3.95
CA TYR A 43 -14.04 2.93 -4.15
C TYR A 43 -15.26 3.02 -5.08
N LEU A 44 -15.24 2.33 -6.23
CA LEU A 44 -16.37 2.32 -7.16
C LEU A 44 -17.63 1.71 -6.54
N ILE A 45 -17.48 0.65 -5.75
CA ILE A 45 -18.58 0.04 -5.00
C ILE A 45 -19.12 1.02 -3.95
N ASN A 46 -18.23 1.69 -3.21
CA ASN A 46 -18.61 2.68 -2.20
C ASN A 46 -19.35 3.86 -2.82
N LEU A 47 -18.94 4.36 -3.99
CA LEU A 47 -19.70 5.38 -4.72
C LEU A 47 -21.13 4.93 -5.02
N LYS A 48 -21.34 3.68 -5.45
CA LYS A 48 -22.69 3.13 -5.66
C LYS A 48 -23.48 3.04 -4.35
N ILE A 49 -22.84 2.62 -3.26
CA ILE A 49 -23.45 2.56 -1.92
C ILE A 49 -23.91 3.96 -1.48
N TYR A 50 -23.06 4.98 -1.63
CA TYR A 50 -23.40 6.34 -1.22
C TYR A 50 -24.50 6.98 -2.08
N ASN A 51 -24.61 6.60 -3.35
CA ASN A 51 -25.68 7.03 -4.25
C ASN A 51 -27.01 6.26 -4.07
N SER A 52 -27.02 5.17 -3.30
CA SER A 52 -28.24 4.39 -3.03
C SER A 52 -29.22 5.09 -2.09
N GLN A 53 -30.45 4.57 -1.99
CA GLN A 53 -31.48 5.07 -1.06
C GLN A 53 -31.30 4.58 0.39
N LEU A 54 -30.15 3.99 0.74
CA LEU A 54 -29.86 3.54 2.09
C LEU A 54 -29.81 4.70 3.10
N SER A 55 -30.14 4.40 4.36
CA SER A 55 -29.96 5.33 5.48
C SER A 55 -28.49 5.70 5.67
N LYS A 56 -28.23 6.86 6.26
CA LYS A 56 -26.86 7.36 6.49
C LYS A 56 -25.99 6.34 7.24
N SER A 57 -26.53 5.73 8.29
CA SER A 57 -25.81 4.72 9.08
C SER A 57 -25.46 3.47 8.27
N ASN A 58 -26.39 2.99 7.43
CA ASN A 58 -26.14 1.80 6.61
C ASN A 58 -25.07 2.04 5.53
N LYS A 59 -25.01 3.25 4.97
CA LYS A 59 -23.96 3.63 4.01
C LYS A 59 -22.57 3.59 4.65
N ILE A 60 -22.44 4.13 5.87
CA ILE A 60 -21.19 4.14 6.62
C ILE A 60 -20.75 2.70 6.96
N LEU A 61 -21.68 1.86 7.43
CA LEU A 61 -21.39 0.46 7.73
C LEU A 61 -20.95 -0.32 6.48
N ALA A 62 -21.68 -0.16 5.38
CA ALA A 62 -21.37 -0.83 4.12
C ALA A 62 -20.03 -0.37 3.54
N ASN A 63 -19.67 0.91 3.67
CA ASN A 63 -18.35 1.43 3.30
C ASN A 63 -17.21 0.78 4.13
N MET A 64 -17.39 0.68 5.45
CA MET A 64 -16.41 0.01 6.31
C MET A 64 -16.28 -1.48 5.97
N MET A 65 -17.40 -2.18 5.78
CA MET A 65 -17.41 -3.58 5.38
C MET A 65 -16.72 -3.79 4.02
N CYS A 66 -17.01 -2.94 3.03
CA CYS A 66 -16.35 -3.00 1.72
C CYS A 66 -14.83 -2.81 1.85
N GLY A 67 -14.39 -1.86 2.67
CA GLY A 67 -12.96 -1.65 2.97
C GLY A 67 -12.31 -2.87 3.63
N MET A 68 -12.95 -3.47 4.65
CA MET A 68 -12.43 -4.66 5.32
C MET A 68 -12.33 -5.86 4.38
N VAL A 69 -13.30 -6.04 3.47
CA VAL A 69 -13.25 -7.10 2.45
C VAL A 69 -12.11 -6.85 1.48
N ALA A 70 -11.89 -5.61 1.02
CA ALA A 70 -10.80 -5.28 0.13
C ALA A 70 -9.42 -5.53 0.77
N ILE A 71 -9.23 -5.15 2.04
CA ILE A 71 -7.99 -5.39 2.79
C ILE A 71 -7.77 -6.89 2.99
N SER A 72 -8.81 -7.64 3.36
CA SER A 72 -8.73 -9.09 3.53
C SER A 72 -8.36 -9.78 2.23
N ALA A 73 -9.00 -9.40 1.12
CA ALA A 73 -8.69 -9.92 -0.20
C ALA A 73 -7.25 -9.62 -0.62
N TRP A 74 -6.77 -8.40 -0.35
CA TRP A 74 -5.37 -8.04 -0.61
C TRP A 74 -4.41 -8.92 0.18
N TRP A 75 -4.66 -9.13 1.47
CA TRP A 75 -3.82 -9.98 2.33
C TRP A 75 -3.77 -11.43 1.83
N PHE A 76 -4.92 -12.00 1.46
CA PHE A 76 -4.99 -13.36 0.91
C PHE A 76 -4.22 -13.49 -0.40
N ILE A 77 -4.37 -12.54 -1.32
CA ILE A 77 -3.64 -12.56 -2.60
C ILE A 77 -2.14 -12.38 -2.35
N ALA A 78 -1.76 -11.45 -1.48
CA ALA A 78 -0.36 -11.24 -1.12
C ALA A 78 0.27 -12.51 -0.51
N GLY A 79 -0.44 -13.21 0.37
CA GLY A 79 -0.01 -14.49 0.93
C GLY A 79 0.16 -15.58 -0.13
N ALA A 80 -0.81 -15.73 -1.05
CA ALA A 80 -0.72 -16.70 -2.13
C ALA A 80 0.44 -16.41 -3.10
N VAL A 81 0.68 -15.13 -3.43
CA VAL A 81 1.85 -14.69 -4.20
C VAL A 81 3.12 -15.03 -3.43
N GLN A 82 3.18 -14.73 -2.13
CA GLN A 82 4.35 -15.04 -1.32
C GLN A 82 4.66 -16.55 -1.33
N ASP A 83 3.66 -17.39 -1.13
CA ASP A 83 3.85 -18.85 -1.12
C ASP A 83 4.32 -19.39 -2.49
N THR A 84 3.73 -18.87 -3.57
CA THR A 84 4.08 -19.30 -4.94
C THR A 84 5.49 -18.88 -5.37
N PHE A 85 5.97 -17.71 -4.92
CA PHE A 85 7.25 -17.17 -5.37
C PHE A 85 8.41 -17.36 -4.39
N PHE A 86 8.14 -17.55 -3.10
CA PHE A 86 9.19 -17.56 -2.06
C PHE A 86 9.20 -18.81 -1.18
N ASN A 87 8.13 -19.62 -1.16
CA ASN A 87 8.07 -20.90 -0.42
C ASN A 87 7.97 -22.13 -1.35
N SER A 88 8.17 -21.97 -2.66
CA SER A 88 8.16 -23.06 -3.65
C SER A 88 9.51 -23.75 -3.81
#